data_AF-A0A438IYT3-F1
#
_entry.id   AF-A0A438IYT3-F1
#
_cell.length_a   1.000
_cell.length_b   1.000
_cell.length_c   1.000
_cell.angle_alpha   90.00
_cell.angle_beta   90.00
_cell.angle_gamma   90.00
#
_symmetry.space_group_name_H-M   'P 1'
#
loop_
_entity.id
_entity.type
_entity.pdbx_description
1 polymer ?
#
loop_
_entity_poly.entity_id
_entity_poly.type
_entity_poly.pdbx_seq_one_letter_code
_entity_poly.pdbx_strand_id
1 'polypeptide(L)'
;MVVLRLPSLSSLFSPSAAISRRFPEVLRSRHHVRRFSGVSAQSTAEKEASPETEPVRVAAQKDRIEDRSVTPRSQDFNAWYLDVIANAELADYGPVRGTMVIRPYGYAIWEAIQDYLNVKFKETGHSNMYFPQFIPYSFIEKEASHVEGFSPELALVTIGGGRNLKKNLWYNFSSQLVRPTSETIVNHMFTQWIHSYRDLPLMINQWANVTRWEMRTKPFVRTLEFLWQEGHTAHATPEEAEKEALQMIDVYTKFAYEQAAIPVITGRKSKVETFAGAARTYTIEAMMGDRKALQAGTSHNLGQNFSRAFGTQCSAVN
;
A
#
# COMPACT_ATOMS: atom_id res chain seq x y z
N MET A 1 -18.87 -31.69 39.78
CA MET A 1 -19.62 -31.93 38.54
C MET A 1 -20.51 -30.73 38.30
N VAL A 2 -20.01 -29.72 37.56
CA VAL A 2 -20.70 -28.45 37.33
C VAL A 2 -21.10 -28.42 35.85
N VAL A 3 -22.41 -28.47 35.61
CA VAL A 3 -23.04 -28.46 34.28
C VAL A 3 -23.46 -27.03 33.98
N LEU A 4 -22.87 -26.43 32.94
CA LEU A 4 -23.28 -25.14 32.37
C LEU A 4 -24.45 -25.37 31.41
N ARG A 5 -25.60 -24.73 31.67
CA ARG A 5 -26.75 -24.62 30.76
C ARG A 5 -26.72 -23.25 30.06
N LEU A 6 -26.72 -23.26 28.73
CA LEU A 6 -26.96 -22.10 27.87
C LEU A 6 -28.46 -21.72 27.86
N PRO A 7 -28.85 -20.44 27.79
CA PRO A 7 -30.21 -20.05 27.41
C PRO A 7 -30.36 -19.86 25.90
N SER A 8 -31.51 -20.32 25.42
CA SER A 8 -31.99 -20.32 24.04
C SER A 8 -32.49 -18.96 23.55
N LEU A 9 -32.32 -18.73 22.24
CA LEU A 9 -32.96 -17.69 21.45
C LEU A 9 -34.45 -17.99 21.24
N SER A 10 -35.35 -17.10 21.69
CA SER A 10 -36.66 -16.84 21.07
C SER A 10 -37.48 -15.79 21.83
N SER A 11 -37.56 -14.56 21.30
CA SER A 11 -38.80 -13.76 21.28
C SER A 11 -38.56 -12.43 20.55
N LEU A 12 -38.95 -12.38 19.28
CA LEU A 12 -39.21 -11.16 18.52
C LEU A 12 -40.71 -10.81 18.63
N PHE A 13 -41.00 -9.51 18.45
CA PHE A 13 -42.31 -8.84 18.24
C PHE A 13 -43.09 -8.33 19.46
N SER A 14 -43.04 -7.01 19.71
CA SER A 14 -44.09 -6.07 19.26
C SER A 14 -43.76 -4.59 19.55
N PRO A 15 -44.47 -3.61 18.92
CA PRO A 15 -44.01 -2.23 18.72
C PRO A 15 -44.69 -1.17 19.60
N SER A 16 -44.13 0.05 19.56
CA SER A 16 -44.76 1.38 19.75
C SER A 16 -44.17 2.22 20.89
N ALA A 17 -43.62 3.39 20.55
CA ALA A 17 -44.05 4.69 21.08
C ALA A 17 -43.15 5.82 20.53
N ALA A 18 -43.80 6.76 19.84
CA ALA A 18 -43.20 8.00 19.33
C ALA A 18 -42.72 8.91 20.47
N ILE A 19 -41.51 9.46 20.34
CA ILE A 19 -41.03 10.56 21.17
C ILE A 19 -40.63 11.72 20.26
N SER A 20 -41.47 12.74 20.29
CA SER A 20 -41.22 14.08 19.76
C SER A 20 -40.12 14.76 20.58
N ARG A 21 -39.07 15.27 19.93
CA ARG A 21 -38.12 16.22 20.53
C ARG A 21 -37.94 17.42 19.59
N ARG A 22 -38.31 18.58 20.13
CA ARG A 22 -38.19 19.93 19.56
C ARG A 22 -36.70 20.30 19.38
N PHE A 23 -36.39 20.91 18.25
CA PHE A 23 -35.12 21.61 18.00
C PHE A 23 -35.16 23.02 18.61
N PRO A 24 -34.07 23.55 19.21
CA PRO A 24 -33.92 24.97 19.45
C PRO A 24 -33.23 25.69 18.27
N GLU A 25 -33.71 26.90 18.00
CA GLU A 25 -33.23 27.85 16.98
C GLU A 25 -31.79 28.31 17.22
N VAL A 26 -31.03 28.45 16.12
CA VAL A 26 -29.69 29.03 16.09
C VAL A 26 -29.78 30.55 15.92
N LEU A 27 -29.31 31.30 16.92
CA LEU A 27 -29.14 32.75 16.84
C LEU A 27 -28.09 33.14 15.79
N ARG A 28 -28.49 34.05 14.89
CA ARG A 28 -27.61 34.78 13.98
C ARG A 28 -26.86 35.87 14.76
N SER A 29 -25.53 35.80 14.83
CA SER A 29 -24.68 36.93 15.19
C SER A 29 -24.03 37.52 13.94
N ARG A 30 -24.27 38.83 13.72
CA ARG A 30 -23.62 39.67 12.72
C ARG A 30 -22.26 40.11 13.27
N HIS A 31 -21.17 39.79 12.58
CA HIS A 31 -19.89 40.45 12.82
C HIS A 31 -19.47 41.33 11.63
N HIS A 32 -19.25 42.60 11.98
CA HIS A 32 -18.75 43.68 11.15
C HIS A 32 -17.39 43.35 10.53
N VAL A 33 -17.29 43.48 9.20
CA VAL A 33 -16.03 43.59 8.48
C VAL A 33 -15.52 45.02 8.64
N ARG A 34 -14.45 45.22 9.41
CA ARG A 34 -13.65 46.46 9.39
C ARG A 34 -12.58 46.35 8.31
N ARG A 35 -12.67 47.23 7.30
CA ARG A 35 -11.58 47.55 6.37
C ARG A 35 -10.42 48.16 7.17
N PHE A 36 -9.22 47.61 7.02
CA PHE A 36 -7.99 48.32 7.31
C PHE A 36 -7.22 48.57 6.00
N SER A 37 -6.94 49.84 5.78
CA SER A 37 -6.17 50.42 4.70
C SER A 37 -4.66 50.25 4.93
N GLY A 38 -3.96 49.85 3.87
CA GLY A 38 -2.62 50.31 3.46
C GLY A 38 -1.51 50.38 4.51
N VAL A 39 -0.54 49.46 4.38
CA VAL A 39 0.88 49.79 4.59
C VAL A 39 1.68 49.21 3.41
N SER A 40 2.34 50.11 2.71
CA SER A 40 3.27 49.86 1.61
C SER A 40 4.59 49.35 2.17
N ALA A 41 5.08 48.22 1.66
CA ALA A 41 6.49 47.85 1.73
C ALA A 41 6.92 47.36 0.35
N GLN A 42 7.72 48.20 -0.32
CA GLN A 42 8.44 47.84 -1.54
C GLN A 42 9.49 46.77 -1.19
N SER A 43 9.45 45.62 -1.86
CA SER A 43 10.62 44.76 -2.00
C SER A 43 10.82 44.45 -3.48
N THR A 44 12.01 44.79 -3.96
CA THR A 44 12.56 44.54 -5.28
C THR A 44 12.39 43.07 -5.70
N ALA A 45 11.66 42.85 -6.79
CA ALA A 45 11.54 41.55 -7.43
C ALA A 45 12.68 41.36 -8.43
N GLU A 46 13.59 40.44 -8.14
CA GLU A 46 14.43 39.81 -9.16
C GLU A 46 13.56 38.81 -9.95
N LYS A 47 13.57 38.95 -11.28
CA LYS A 47 12.90 38.06 -12.22
C LYS A 47 13.69 36.75 -12.31
N GLU A 48 13.20 35.70 -11.68
CA GLU A 48 13.46 34.32 -12.13
C GLU A 48 12.24 33.80 -12.88
N ALA A 49 12.49 33.31 -14.09
CA ALA A 49 11.47 32.79 -14.99
C ALA A 49 10.91 31.46 -14.47
N SER A 50 9.64 31.46 -14.08
CA SER A 50 8.84 30.26 -13.83
C SER A 50 8.51 29.57 -15.16
N PRO A 51 8.66 28.24 -15.31
CA PRO A 51 8.14 27.53 -16.46
C PRO A 51 6.60 27.58 -16.41
N GLU A 52 6.00 28.00 -17.51
CA GLU A 52 4.55 28.08 -17.70
C GLU A 52 3.91 26.71 -17.41
N THR A 53 3.19 26.60 -16.31
CA THR A 53 2.25 25.49 -16.08
C THR A 53 1.02 25.74 -16.96
N GLU A 54 0.86 24.96 -18.02
CA GLU A 54 -0.40 24.91 -18.73
C GLU A 54 -1.54 24.55 -17.77
N PRO A 55 -2.70 25.22 -17.85
CA PRO A 55 -3.84 24.91 -17.01
C PRO A 55 -4.35 23.51 -17.36
N VAL A 56 -4.27 22.60 -16.39
CA VAL A 56 -4.93 21.29 -16.43
C VAL A 56 -6.41 21.51 -16.72
N ARG A 57 -6.87 21.08 -17.90
CA ARG A 57 -8.30 20.96 -18.20
C ARG A 57 -8.88 19.88 -17.30
N VAL A 58 -9.32 20.27 -16.10
CA VAL A 58 -10.29 19.49 -15.34
C VAL A 58 -11.62 19.69 -16.06
N ALA A 59 -11.83 18.90 -17.11
CA ALA A 59 -13.16 18.73 -17.68
C ALA A 59 -14.02 18.13 -16.56
N ALA A 60 -14.91 18.95 -16.02
CA ALA A 60 -16.00 18.49 -15.17
C ALA A 60 -16.79 17.44 -15.95
N GLN A 61 -16.60 16.16 -15.65
CA GLN A 61 -17.48 15.08 -16.09
C GLN A 61 -18.76 15.14 -15.25
N LYS A 62 -19.59 16.13 -15.57
CA LYS A 62 -21.02 16.13 -15.25
C LYS A 62 -21.70 16.16 -16.60
N ASP A 63 -22.38 15.07 -16.93
CA ASP A 63 -23.01 14.70 -18.22
C ASP A 63 -22.20 13.69 -19.04
N ARG A 64 -22.54 12.41 -18.85
CA ARG A 64 -22.51 11.32 -19.85
C ARG A 64 -22.99 10.01 -19.20
N ILE A 65 -24.30 9.92 -19.03
CA ILE A 65 -25.00 8.64 -19.18
C ILE A 65 -25.42 8.57 -20.66
N GLU A 66 -24.44 8.62 -21.55
CA GLU A 66 -24.61 8.12 -22.91
C GLU A 66 -24.11 6.68 -22.87
N ASP A 67 -24.84 5.78 -23.52
CA ASP A 67 -24.52 4.37 -23.69
C ASP A 67 -23.02 4.19 -23.98
N ARG A 68 -22.25 3.86 -22.94
CA ARG A 68 -20.78 3.89 -22.99
C ARG A 68 -20.33 2.64 -23.73
N SER A 69 -20.28 2.73 -25.05
CA SER A 69 -19.75 1.68 -25.91
C SER A 69 -18.34 1.31 -25.46
N VAL A 70 -18.10 0.03 -25.16
CA VAL A 70 -16.77 -0.49 -24.82
C VAL A 70 -15.96 -0.67 -26.10
N THR A 71 -14.77 -0.07 -26.17
CA THR A 71 -13.88 -0.22 -27.32
C THR A 71 -13.51 -1.70 -27.54
N PRO A 72 -13.57 -2.25 -28.76
CA PRO A 72 -13.12 -3.62 -29.02
C PRO A 72 -11.63 -3.83 -28.70
N ARG A 73 -11.29 -4.94 -28.03
CA ARG A 73 -9.90 -5.31 -27.66
C ARG A 73 -8.93 -5.27 -28.84
N SER A 74 -9.39 -5.67 -30.03
CA SER A 74 -8.58 -5.75 -31.26
C SER A 74 -8.24 -4.37 -31.85
N GLN A 75 -8.98 -3.33 -31.48
CA GLN A 75 -8.78 -1.97 -31.97
C GLN A 75 -7.81 -1.20 -31.06
N ASP A 76 -8.13 -1.12 -29.77
CA ASP A 76 -7.26 -0.50 -28.76
C ASP A 76 -7.46 -1.19 -27.41
N PHE A 77 -6.46 -1.98 -27.02
CA PHE A 77 -6.48 -2.72 -25.76
C PHE A 77 -6.42 -1.80 -24.54
N ASN A 78 -5.75 -0.64 -24.63
CA ASN A 78 -5.67 0.29 -23.51
C ASN A 78 -6.99 1.02 -23.31
N ALA A 79 -7.62 1.48 -24.39
CA ALA A 79 -8.96 2.06 -24.33
C ALA A 79 -9.98 1.03 -23.80
N TRP A 80 -9.97 -0.19 -24.35
CA TRP A 80 -10.81 -1.29 -23.86
C TRP A 80 -10.65 -1.52 -22.35
N TYR A 81 -9.41 -1.56 -21.86
CA TYR A 81 -9.12 -1.79 -20.44
C TYR A 81 -9.74 -0.70 -19.56
N LEU A 82 -9.58 0.57 -19.94
CA LEU A 82 -10.14 1.70 -19.21
C LEU A 82 -11.67 1.75 -19.32
N ASP A 83 -12.22 1.47 -20.49
CA ASP A 83 -13.66 1.40 -20.72
C ASP A 83 -14.30 0.33 -19.84
N VAL A 84 -13.71 -0.86 -19.75
CA VAL A 84 -14.24 -1.93 -18.89
C VAL A 84 -14.23 -1.52 -17.42
N ILE A 85 -13.13 -0.92 -16.93
CA ILE A 85 -13.05 -0.47 -15.53
C ILE A 85 -14.12 0.59 -15.23
N ALA A 86 -14.30 1.55 -16.11
CA ALA A 86 -15.26 2.63 -15.93
C ALA A 86 -16.72 2.14 -16.07
N ASN A 87 -17.00 1.25 -17.02
CA ASN A 87 -18.34 0.73 -17.28
C ASN A 87 -18.81 -0.31 -16.27
N ALA A 88 -17.89 -1.16 -15.80
CA ALA A 88 -18.16 -2.11 -14.73
C ALA A 88 -18.10 -1.45 -13.34
N GLU A 89 -17.82 -0.14 -13.26
CA GLU A 89 -17.77 0.58 -11.99
C GLU A 89 -16.75 -0.03 -11.01
N LEU A 90 -15.57 -0.44 -11.50
CA LEU A 90 -14.53 -1.06 -10.68
C LEU A 90 -13.72 -0.02 -9.90
N ALA A 91 -13.33 1.07 -10.56
CA ALA A 91 -12.61 2.17 -9.94
C ALA A 91 -12.80 3.48 -10.73
N ASP A 92 -12.75 4.60 -10.02
CA ASP A 92 -12.67 5.94 -10.59
C ASP A 92 -11.28 6.54 -10.39
N TYR A 93 -10.91 7.53 -11.20
CA TYR A 93 -9.67 8.29 -10.97
C TYR A 93 -9.78 9.14 -9.71
N GLY A 94 -8.76 9.09 -8.87
CA GLY A 94 -8.65 9.98 -7.72
C GLY A 94 -8.30 11.42 -8.13
N PRO A 95 -8.54 12.41 -7.24
CA PRO A 95 -8.20 13.80 -7.52
C PRO A 95 -6.68 14.06 -7.55
N VAL A 96 -5.89 13.18 -6.94
CA VAL A 96 -4.42 13.20 -7.01
C VAL A 96 -3.99 12.35 -8.20
N ARG A 97 -3.08 12.88 -9.02
CA ARG A 97 -2.54 12.15 -10.17
C ARG A 97 -2.01 10.79 -9.74
N GLY A 98 -2.43 9.75 -10.45
CA GLY A 98 -1.96 8.39 -10.24
C GLY A 98 -2.64 7.62 -9.12
N THR A 99 -3.58 8.23 -8.39
CA THR A 99 -4.43 7.51 -7.43
C THR A 99 -5.75 7.09 -8.08
N MET A 100 -6.41 6.12 -7.45
CA MET A 100 -7.73 5.62 -7.85
C MET A 100 -8.62 5.48 -6.62
N VAL A 101 -9.92 5.68 -6.81
CA VAL A 101 -10.96 5.32 -5.84
C VAL A 101 -11.51 3.96 -6.27
N ILE A 102 -11.17 2.90 -5.52
CA ILE A 102 -11.71 1.56 -5.79
C ILE A 102 -13.16 1.52 -5.32
N ARG A 103 -14.08 1.30 -6.26
CA ARG A 103 -15.53 1.27 -6.00
C ARG A 103 -15.94 -0.08 -5.41
N PRO A 104 -17.16 -0.23 -4.86
CA PRO A 104 -17.58 -1.46 -4.18
C PRO A 104 -17.37 -2.74 -5.00
N TYR A 105 -17.61 -2.73 -6.31
CA TYR A 105 -17.41 -3.92 -7.13
C TYR A 105 -15.93 -4.29 -7.30
N GLY A 106 -15.06 -3.31 -7.53
CA GLY A 106 -13.61 -3.54 -7.57
C GLY A 106 -13.03 -3.93 -6.21
N TYR A 107 -13.56 -3.36 -5.13
CA TYR A 107 -13.10 -3.65 -3.78
C TYR A 107 -13.54 -5.03 -3.32
N ALA A 108 -14.74 -5.49 -3.70
CA ALA A 108 -15.19 -6.86 -3.43
C ALA A 108 -14.27 -7.92 -4.05
N ILE A 109 -13.68 -7.65 -5.23
CA ILE A 109 -12.65 -8.52 -5.82
C ILE A 109 -11.41 -8.54 -4.91
N TRP A 110 -10.96 -7.38 -4.43
CA TRP A 110 -9.84 -7.30 -3.49
C TRP A 110 -10.12 -8.03 -2.17
N GLU A 111 -11.32 -7.91 -1.61
CA GLU A 111 -11.73 -8.65 -0.40
C GLU A 111 -11.68 -10.16 -0.63
N ALA A 112 -12.17 -10.66 -1.77
CA ALA A 112 -12.09 -12.09 -2.10
C ALA A 112 -10.63 -12.59 -2.21
N ILE A 113 -9.73 -11.77 -2.78
CA ILE A 113 -8.29 -12.07 -2.84
C ILE A 113 -7.71 -12.14 -1.43
N GLN A 114 -8.03 -11.15 -0.59
CA GLN A 114 -7.60 -11.11 0.80
C GLN A 114 -8.06 -12.33 1.57
N ASP A 115 -9.34 -12.68 1.50
CA ASP A 115 -9.92 -13.80 2.25
C ASP A 115 -9.23 -15.12 1.92
N TYR A 116 -9.04 -15.41 0.62
CA TYR A 116 -8.34 -16.62 0.19
C TYR A 116 -6.88 -16.64 0.66
N LEU A 117 -6.11 -15.60 0.32
CA LEU A 117 -4.68 -15.57 0.61
C LEU A 117 -4.40 -15.53 2.12
N ASN A 118 -5.23 -14.82 2.88
CA ASN A 118 -5.11 -14.75 4.33
C ASN A 118 -5.30 -16.12 5.00
N VAL A 119 -6.22 -16.95 4.50
CA VAL A 119 -6.34 -18.35 4.95
C VAL A 119 -5.08 -19.13 4.60
N LYS A 120 -4.58 -19.00 3.36
CA LYS A 120 -3.37 -19.72 2.91
C LYS A 120 -2.11 -19.33 3.67
N PHE A 121 -1.93 -18.06 4.03
CA PHE A 121 -0.81 -17.63 4.86
C PHE A 121 -0.91 -18.18 6.30
N LYS A 122 -2.13 -18.24 6.86
CA LYS A 122 -2.35 -18.84 8.19
C LYS A 122 -2.10 -20.34 8.20
N GLU A 123 -2.47 -21.06 7.14
CA GLU A 123 -2.17 -22.49 6.96
C GLU A 123 -0.65 -22.75 6.98
N THR A 124 0.18 -21.79 6.56
CA THR A 124 1.65 -21.88 6.58
C THR A 124 2.30 -21.31 7.84
N GLY A 125 1.50 -20.87 8.83
CA GLY A 125 2.00 -20.40 10.12
C GLY A 125 2.23 -18.89 10.23
N HIS A 126 1.83 -18.10 9.23
CA HIS A 126 1.96 -16.65 9.29
C HIS A 126 0.90 -16.02 10.21
N SER A 127 1.29 -14.93 10.87
CA SER A 127 0.39 -14.11 11.67
C SER A 127 0.27 -12.69 11.11
N ASN A 128 -0.95 -12.16 11.04
CA ASN A 128 -1.13 -10.78 10.61
C ASN A 128 -0.65 -9.79 11.67
N MET A 129 -0.04 -8.70 11.21
CA MET A 129 0.43 -7.58 12.00
C MET A 129 0.27 -6.28 11.19
N TYR A 130 0.32 -5.14 11.85
CA TYR A 130 0.31 -3.83 11.22
C TYR A 130 1.49 -2.98 11.70
N PHE A 131 2.25 -2.44 10.75
CA PHE A 131 3.29 -1.43 10.97
C PHE A 131 2.79 -0.05 10.53
N PRO A 132 3.24 1.02 11.19
CA PRO A 132 2.94 2.38 10.79
C PRO A 132 3.29 2.68 9.32
N GLN A 133 2.49 3.53 8.68
CA GLN A 133 2.73 4.00 7.31
C GLN A 133 3.96 4.92 7.22
N PHE A 134 4.26 5.68 8.28
CA PHE A 134 5.37 6.62 8.32
C PHE A 134 6.64 5.96 8.86
N ILE A 135 7.70 5.99 8.06
CA ILE A 135 9.01 5.43 8.39
C ILE A 135 9.99 6.60 8.62
N PRO A 136 10.79 6.61 9.71
CA PRO A 136 11.85 7.60 9.86
C PRO A 136 12.82 7.54 8.68
N TYR A 137 13.15 8.70 8.09
CA TYR A 137 14.09 8.72 6.95
C TYR A 137 15.45 8.08 7.28
N SER A 138 15.91 8.18 8.54
CA SER A 138 17.14 7.53 8.98
C SER A 138 17.14 6.00 8.87
N PHE A 139 15.98 5.35 8.72
CA PHE A 139 15.91 3.90 8.56
C PHE A 139 16.21 3.47 7.13
N ILE A 140 15.83 4.28 6.13
CA ILE A 140 16.17 3.97 4.74
C ILE A 140 17.66 4.17 4.50
N GLU A 141 18.27 5.18 5.11
CA GLU A 141 19.73 5.45 5.02
C GLU A 141 20.63 4.31 5.54
N LYS A 142 20.10 3.36 6.31
CA LYS A 142 20.87 2.20 6.81
C LYS A 142 21.19 1.18 5.72
N GLU A 143 20.48 1.19 4.60
CA GLU A 143 20.70 0.28 3.49
C GLU A 143 20.88 1.08 2.19
N ALA A 144 22.13 1.26 1.77
CA ALA A 144 22.50 2.04 0.59
C ALA A 144 21.94 1.49 -0.75
N SER A 145 21.94 0.17 -0.94
CA SER A 145 21.41 -0.48 -2.13
C SER A 145 19.88 -0.38 -2.23
N HIS A 146 19.18 -0.40 -1.10
CA HIS A 146 17.74 -0.22 -1.02
C HIS A 146 17.37 1.26 -1.27
N VAL A 147 18.16 2.20 -0.77
CA VAL A 147 17.98 3.64 -1.04
C VAL A 147 18.08 3.94 -2.53
N GLU A 148 19.10 3.42 -3.22
CA GLU A 148 19.31 3.68 -4.66
C GLU A 148 18.14 3.20 -5.51
N GLY A 149 17.54 2.05 -5.17
CA GLY A 149 16.40 1.48 -5.89
C GLY A 149 15.10 2.27 -5.71
N PHE A 150 14.88 2.88 -4.55
CA PHE A 150 13.60 3.54 -4.22
C PHE A 150 13.66 5.07 -4.22
N SER A 151 14.84 5.68 -4.17
CA SER A 151 15.00 7.14 -3.98
C SER A 151 14.17 8.02 -4.93
N PRO A 152 13.97 7.69 -6.23
CA PRO A 152 13.14 8.51 -7.11
C PRO A 152 11.64 8.45 -6.81
N GLU A 153 11.18 7.41 -6.14
CA GLU A 153 9.76 7.08 -5.93
C GLU A 153 9.26 7.43 -4.51
N LEU A 154 10.10 8.07 -3.68
CA LEU A 154 9.80 8.34 -2.28
C LEU A 154 8.92 9.58 -2.08
N ALA A 155 7.82 9.41 -1.33
CA ALA A 155 7.03 10.53 -0.83
C ALA A 155 7.47 10.93 0.58
N LEU A 156 7.89 12.20 0.75
CA LEU A 156 8.40 12.73 2.01
C LEU A 156 7.39 13.66 2.69
N VAL A 157 7.17 13.43 3.98
CA VAL A 157 6.44 14.34 4.86
C VAL A 157 7.46 15.25 5.56
N THR A 158 7.49 16.51 5.11
CA THR A 158 8.41 17.54 5.64
C THR A 158 7.71 18.55 6.56
N ILE A 159 6.38 18.58 6.57
CA ILE A 159 5.56 19.45 7.43
C ILE A 159 4.53 18.58 8.14
N GLY A 160 4.50 18.66 9.48
CA GLY A 160 3.54 17.96 10.33
C GLY A 160 2.96 18.91 11.37
N GLY A 161 1.63 18.93 11.51
CA GLY A 161 0.95 19.83 12.46
C GLY A 161 1.26 21.32 12.25
N GLY A 162 1.49 21.73 10.99
CA GLY A 162 1.85 23.11 10.62
C GLY A 162 3.30 23.50 10.90
N ARG A 163 4.15 22.57 11.34
CA ARG A 163 5.58 22.82 11.64
C ARG A 163 6.49 22.05 10.68
N ASN A 164 7.59 22.68 10.31
CA ASN A 164 8.65 22.00 9.55
C ASN A 164 9.29 20.89 10.41
N LEU A 165 9.35 19.69 9.85
CA LEU A 165 9.99 18.49 10.39
C LEU A 165 11.46 18.37 9.97
N LYS A 166 12.02 19.39 9.29
CA LYS A 166 13.45 19.45 8.99
C LYS A 166 14.23 19.58 10.29
N LYS A 167 15.04 18.56 10.60
CA LYS A 167 16.15 18.52 11.59
C LYS A 167 15.98 19.53 12.73
N ASN A 168 14.84 19.46 13.42
CA ASN A 168 14.61 20.27 14.60
C ASN A 168 15.41 19.59 15.72
N LEU A 169 16.61 20.09 16.05
CA LEU A 169 17.54 19.47 17.02
C LEU A 169 16.90 19.10 18.36
N TRP A 170 15.74 19.68 18.70
CA TRP A 170 15.05 19.50 19.95
C TRP A 170 14.22 18.20 20.05
N TYR A 171 13.77 17.66 18.93
CA TYR A 171 13.10 16.36 18.88
C TYR A 171 13.81 15.52 17.84
N ASN A 172 14.12 14.26 18.13
CA ASN A 172 14.68 13.28 17.18
C ASN A 172 13.70 12.94 16.02
N PHE A 173 12.84 13.88 15.60
CA PHE A 173 11.99 13.80 14.43
C PHE A 173 12.80 14.21 13.20
N SER A 174 13.36 13.21 12.53
CA SER A 174 13.78 13.34 11.15
C SER A 174 12.57 13.51 10.24
N SER A 175 12.80 13.91 8.98
CA SER A 175 11.74 13.83 7.96
C SER A 175 11.16 12.42 7.91
N GLN A 176 9.85 12.31 7.69
CA GLN A 176 9.17 11.02 7.65
C GLN A 176 8.94 10.64 6.19
N LEU A 177 9.13 9.36 5.90
CA LEU A 177 8.85 8.76 4.61
C LEU A 177 7.48 8.08 4.66
N VAL A 178 6.67 8.24 3.62
CA VAL A 178 5.51 7.36 3.39
C VAL A 178 6.01 6.06 2.80
N ARG A 179 5.73 4.92 3.44
CA ARG A 179 6.29 3.62 3.05
C ARG A 179 6.13 3.32 1.53
N PRO A 180 7.24 3.11 0.78
CA PRO A 180 7.19 2.46 -0.52
C PRO A 180 7.13 0.93 -0.40
N THR A 181 7.59 0.44 0.76
CA THR A 181 7.65 -0.93 1.26
C THR A 181 8.11 -0.88 2.73
N SER A 182 7.90 -1.93 3.52
CA SER A 182 8.10 -1.89 4.99
C SER A 182 9.38 -2.58 5.50
N GLU A 183 10.31 -3.04 4.66
CA GLU A 183 11.49 -3.82 5.11
C GLU A 183 12.28 -3.09 6.20
N THR A 184 12.47 -1.77 6.07
CA THR A 184 13.30 -1.00 7.00
C THR A 184 12.66 -0.86 8.38
N ILE A 185 11.34 -0.62 8.47
CA ILE A 185 10.62 -0.57 9.74
C ILE A 185 10.44 -1.96 10.35
N VAL A 186 10.18 -2.97 9.52
CA VAL A 186 10.04 -4.36 9.98
C VAL A 186 11.37 -4.87 10.54
N ASN A 187 12.49 -4.68 9.83
CA ASN A 187 13.79 -5.13 10.30
C ASN A 187 14.24 -4.40 11.56
N HIS A 188 13.92 -3.11 11.70
CA HIS A 188 14.16 -2.39 12.95
C HIS A 188 13.46 -3.06 14.13
N MET A 189 12.19 -3.44 13.96
CA MET A 189 11.42 -4.12 15.01
C MET A 189 11.91 -5.56 15.24
N PHE A 190 12.28 -6.28 14.18
CA PHE A 190 12.87 -7.62 14.28
C PHE A 190 14.14 -7.61 15.14
N THR A 191 15.00 -6.59 15.02
CA THR A 191 16.16 -6.42 15.90
C THR A 191 15.78 -6.30 17.38
N GLN A 192 14.61 -5.74 17.69
CA GLN A 192 14.11 -5.58 19.07
C GLN A 192 13.41 -6.83 19.60
N TRP A 193 12.98 -7.75 18.74
CA TRP A 193 12.22 -8.93 19.15
C TRP A 193 13.03 -10.22 19.11
N ILE A 194 13.97 -10.33 18.17
CA ILE A 194 14.78 -11.52 17.97
C ILE A 194 16.03 -11.41 18.86
N HIS A 195 16.13 -12.30 19.84
CA HIS A 195 17.28 -12.40 20.75
C HIS A 195 17.82 -13.83 20.86
N SER A 196 16.94 -14.82 20.68
CA SER A 196 17.23 -16.25 20.79
C SER A 196 16.70 -17.03 19.59
N TYR A 197 17.26 -18.22 19.34
CA TYR A 197 16.73 -19.14 18.35
C TYR A 197 15.25 -19.51 18.57
N ARG A 198 14.74 -19.34 19.80
CA ARG A 198 13.34 -19.59 20.16
C ARG A 198 12.36 -18.56 19.61
N ASP A 199 12.87 -17.39 19.24
CA ASP A 199 12.07 -16.33 18.61
C ASP A 199 11.90 -16.56 17.10
N LEU A 200 12.53 -17.63 16.57
CA LEU A 200 12.52 -18.00 15.16
C LEU A 200 11.81 -19.35 14.94
N PRO A 201 11.14 -19.54 13.78
CA PRO A 201 10.92 -18.55 12.73
C PRO A 201 9.86 -17.51 13.15
N LEU A 202 10.14 -16.24 12.86
CA LEU A 202 9.15 -15.17 13.00
C LEU A 202 8.50 -14.93 11.64
N MET A 203 7.22 -15.27 11.52
CA MET A 203 6.50 -15.21 10.24
C MET A 203 5.30 -14.27 10.36
N ILE A 204 5.43 -13.07 9.80
CA ILE A 204 4.41 -12.03 9.90
C ILE A 204 3.95 -11.54 8.53
N ASN A 205 2.72 -11.07 8.49
CA ASN A 205 2.06 -10.59 7.28
C ASN A 205 1.34 -9.26 7.53
N GLN A 206 1.36 -8.35 6.56
CA GLN A 206 0.64 -7.08 6.63
C GLN A 206 -0.22 -6.89 5.38
N TRP A 207 -1.51 -6.56 5.57
CA TRP A 207 -2.38 -6.02 4.53
C TRP A 207 -2.43 -4.51 4.69
N ALA A 208 -1.98 -3.75 3.69
CA ALA A 208 -1.94 -2.30 3.81
C ALA A 208 -1.83 -1.58 2.46
N ASN A 209 -1.91 -0.25 2.50
CA ASN A 209 -1.56 0.61 1.37
C ASN A 209 -0.05 0.93 1.36
N VAL A 210 0.53 1.09 0.18
CA VAL A 210 1.88 1.63 -0.02
C VAL A 210 1.88 2.73 -1.06
N THR A 211 2.90 3.57 -1.04
CA THR A 211 3.03 4.73 -1.93
C THR A 211 4.35 4.68 -2.68
N ARG A 212 4.28 4.67 -4.01
CA ARG A 212 5.43 4.81 -4.91
C ARG A 212 5.12 5.92 -5.91
N TRP A 213 5.97 6.95 -5.96
CA TRP A 213 5.73 8.15 -6.75
C TRP A 213 5.96 7.93 -8.26
N GLU A 214 5.16 7.05 -8.84
CA GLU A 214 5.25 6.63 -10.24
C GLU A 214 4.63 7.66 -11.20
N MET A 215 5.34 7.92 -12.29
CA MET A 215 4.96 8.95 -13.26
C MET A 215 3.99 8.43 -14.32
N ARG A 216 4.07 7.14 -14.66
CA ARG A 216 3.20 6.51 -15.68
C ARG A 216 2.26 5.52 -15.02
N THR A 217 1.02 5.94 -14.80
CA THR A 217 0.02 5.14 -14.07
C THR A 217 -1.03 4.52 -14.97
N LYS A 218 -1.50 3.34 -14.57
CA LYS A 218 -2.59 2.59 -15.17
C LYS A 218 -3.38 1.94 -14.02
N PRO A 219 -4.70 2.19 -13.89
CA PRO A 219 -5.50 1.65 -12.78
C PRO A 219 -5.25 0.16 -12.53
N PHE A 220 -5.14 -0.22 -11.25
CA PHE A 220 -4.75 -1.55 -10.74
C PHE A 220 -3.33 -2.03 -11.09
N VAL A 221 -2.88 -1.89 -12.33
CA VAL A 221 -1.57 -2.41 -12.79
C VAL A 221 -0.40 -1.61 -12.22
N ARG A 222 -0.56 -0.29 -12.12
CA ARG A 222 0.50 0.63 -11.70
C ARG A 222 -0.10 1.95 -11.23
N THR A 223 -0.18 2.16 -9.93
CA THR A 223 -0.73 3.37 -9.32
C THR A 223 0.23 3.97 -8.30
N LEU A 224 0.05 5.25 -7.99
CA LEU A 224 0.88 5.97 -7.02
C LEU A 224 0.66 5.42 -5.61
N GLU A 225 -0.60 5.15 -5.27
CA GLU A 225 -1.02 4.44 -4.07
C GLU A 225 -1.73 3.17 -4.48
N PHE A 226 -1.38 2.04 -3.85
CA PHE A 226 -2.04 0.76 -4.07
C PHE A 226 -2.14 -0.04 -2.78
N LEU A 227 -3.15 -0.90 -2.74
CA LEU A 227 -3.33 -1.90 -1.70
C LEU A 227 -2.51 -3.14 -2.06
N TRP A 228 -1.87 -3.73 -1.07
CA TRP A 228 -1.14 -4.96 -1.25
C TRP A 228 -1.10 -5.77 0.03
N GLN A 229 -0.45 -6.93 -0.06
CA GLN A 229 0.05 -7.66 1.07
C GLN A 229 1.57 -7.75 1.00
N GLU A 230 2.22 -7.63 2.15
CA GLU A 230 3.65 -7.86 2.32
C GLU A 230 3.90 -8.81 3.50
N GLY A 231 4.50 -9.96 3.19
CA GLY A 231 4.95 -10.95 4.16
C GLY A 231 6.42 -10.74 4.47
N HIS A 232 6.77 -10.73 5.76
CA HIS A 232 8.15 -10.59 6.23
C HIS A 232 8.45 -11.72 7.19
N THR A 233 9.49 -12.49 6.90
CA THR A 233 9.86 -13.66 7.70
C THR A 233 11.33 -13.60 8.09
N ALA A 234 11.65 -14.06 9.30
CA ALA A 234 13.02 -14.24 9.77
C ALA A 234 13.23 -15.69 10.20
N HIS A 235 14.34 -16.27 9.76
CA HIS A 235 14.65 -17.70 9.94
C HIS A 235 16.05 -17.87 10.51
N ALA A 236 16.29 -19.01 11.17
CA ALA A 236 17.58 -19.31 11.77
C ALA A 236 18.61 -19.73 10.70
N THR A 237 18.13 -20.40 9.65
CA THR A 237 18.99 -20.97 8.60
C THR A 237 18.64 -20.44 7.20
N PRO A 238 19.62 -20.36 6.29
CA PRO A 238 19.37 -19.95 4.91
C PRO A 238 18.48 -20.95 4.16
N GLU A 239 18.50 -22.24 4.53
CA GLU A 239 17.65 -23.28 3.95
C GLU A 239 16.17 -23.05 4.27
N GLU A 240 15.86 -22.69 5.52
CA GLU A 240 14.49 -22.33 5.94
C GLU A 240 14.00 -21.07 5.21
N ALA A 241 14.84 -20.03 5.12
CA ALA A 241 14.50 -18.81 4.41
C ALA A 241 14.26 -19.04 2.91
N GLU A 242 15.05 -19.90 2.29
CA GLU A 242 14.87 -20.28 0.88
C GLU A 242 13.60 -21.11 0.67
N LYS A 243 13.34 -22.06 1.57
CA LYS A 243 12.13 -22.87 1.54
C LYS A 243 10.88 -22.00 1.67
N GLU A 244 10.90 -21.03 2.57
CA GLU A 244 9.81 -20.07 2.75
C GLU A 244 9.59 -19.22 1.49
N ALA A 245 10.67 -18.70 0.90
CA ALA A 245 10.57 -17.90 -0.33
C ALA A 245 9.93 -18.71 -1.48
N LEU A 246 10.32 -19.99 -1.64
CA LEU A 246 9.72 -20.89 -2.63
C LEU A 246 8.27 -21.27 -2.28
N GLN A 247 7.97 -21.49 -1.01
CA GLN A 247 6.62 -21.81 -0.56
C GLN A 247 5.65 -20.67 -0.86
N MET A 248 6.05 -19.41 -0.67
CA MET A 248 5.18 -18.27 -0.97
C MET A 248 4.98 -18.06 -2.47
N ILE A 249 5.99 -18.31 -3.32
CA ILE A 249 5.78 -18.23 -4.77
C ILE A 249 4.83 -19.33 -5.26
N ASP A 250 4.86 -20.52 -4.63
CA ASP A 250 3.90 -21.59 -4.91
C ASP A 250 2.48 -21.23 -4.46
N VAL A 251 2.32 -20.56 -3.32
CA VAL A 251 1.01 -20.05 -2.86
C VAL A 251 0.44 -19.04 -3.87
N TYR A 252 1.25 -18.08 -4.33
CA TYR A 252 0.83 -17.13 -5.37
C TYR A 252 0.53 -17.81 -6.70
N THR A 253 1.33 -18.81 -7.09
CA THR A 253 1.09 -19.61 -8.31
C THR A 253 -0.25 -20.33 -8.24
N LYS A 254 -0.54 -21.00 -7.11
CA LYS A 254 -1.82 -21.70 -6.89
C LYS A 254 -2.99 -20.73 -6.89
N PHE A 255 -2.87 -19.58 -6.22
CA PHE A 255 -3.89 -18.54 -6.28
C PHE A 255 -4.18 -18.09 -7.72
N ALA A 256 -3.13 -17.81 -8.50
CA ALA A 256 -3.28 -17.37 -9.89
C ALA A 256 -4.02 -18.41 -10.75
N TYR A 257 -3.65 -19.68 -10.66
CA TYR A 257 -4.28 -20.75 -11.44
C TYR A 257 -5.67 -21.15 -10.92
N GLU A 258 -5.82 -21.40 -9.63
CA GLU A 258 -7.01 -22.02 -9.05
C GLU A 258 -8.13 -21.01 -8.75
N GLN A 259 -7.77 -19.78 -8.38
CA GLN A 259 -8.75 -18.75 -7.97
C GLN A 259 -8.94 -17.67 -9.04
N ALA A 260 -7.85 -17.16 -9.62
CA ALA A 260 -7.92 -16.11 -10.63
C ALA A 260 -8.11 -16.63 -12.07
N ALA A 261 -7.87 -17.93 -12.30
CA ALA A 261 -7.85 -18.55 -13.63
C ALA A 261 -6.88 -17.84 -14.62
N ILE A 262 -5.75 -17.35 -14.10
CA ILE A 262 -4.70 -16.67 -14.86
C ILE A 262 -3.50 -17.62 -14.97
N PRO A 263 -3.14 -18.09 -16.17
CA PRO A 263 -1.92 -18.87 -16.34
C PRO A 263 -0.70 -17.98 -16.11
N VAL A 264 0.20 -18.46 -15.26
CA VAL A 264 1.46 -17.78 -14.93
C VAL A 264 2.67 -18.68 -15.14
N ILE A 265 3.82 -18.06 -15.40
CA ILE A 265 5.13 -18.71 -15.47
C ILE A 265 5.88 -18.36 -14.19
N THR A 266 6.14 -19.37 -13.37
CA THR A 266 6.96 -19.23 -12.16
C THR A 266 8.45 -19.26 -12.54
N GLY A 267 9.24 -18.35 -11.98
CA GLY A 267 10.67 -18.29 -12.29
C GLY A 267 11.48 -17.47 -11.30
N ARG A 268 12.78 -17.36 -11.59
CA ARG A 268 13.74 -16.54 -10.86
C ARG A 268 14.15 -15.35 -11.73
N LYS A 269 14.12 -14.14 -11.16
CA LYS A 269 14.60 -12.94 -11.84
C LYS A 269 16.10 -13.01 -12.11
N SER A 270 16.53 -12.34 -13.18
CA SER A 270 17.95 -12.11 -13.45
C SER A 270 18.56 -11.26 -12.34
N LYS A 271 19.90 -11.18 -12.29
CA LYS A 271 20.57 -10.31 -11.30
C LYS A 271 20.15 -8.83 -11.41
N VAL A 272 19.87 -8.35 -12.63
CA VAL A 272 19.49 -6.96 -12.90
C VAL A 272 18.06 -6.66 -12.43
N GLU A 273 17.18 -7.66 -12.50
CA GLU A 273 15.76 -7.54 -12.13
C GLU A 273 15.49 -8.07 -10.71
N THR A 274 16.53 -8.41 -9.96
CA THR A 274 16.41 -8.85 -8.56
C THR A 274 16.12 -7.63 -7.69
N PHE A 275 15.22 -7.80 -6.72
CA PHE A 275 14.87 -6.76 -5.77
C PHE A 275 16.11 -6.17 -5.07
N ALA A 276 16.12 -4.85 -4.91
CA ALA A 276 17.21 -4.13 -4.26
C ALA A 276 17.38 -4.60 -2.80
N GLY A 277 18.53 -5.19 -2.50
CA GLY A 277 18.83 -5.81 -1.20
C GLY A 277 18.49 -7.30 -1.10
N ALA A 278 17.88 -7.93 -2.12
CA ALA A 278 17.61 -9.38 -2.11
C ALA A 278 18.78 -10.21 -2.66
N ALA A 279 18.99 -11.40 -2.08
CA ALA A 279 19.91 -12.40 -2.62
C ALA A 279 19.30 -13.14 -3.82
N ARG A 280 17.98 -13.40 -3.77
CA ARG A 280 17.20 -14.03 -4.85
C ARG A 280 15.80 -13.44 -4.90
N THR A 281 15.25 -13.29 -6.10
CA THR A 281 13.85 -12.91 -6.32
C THR A 281 13.18 -13.94 -7.19
N TYR A 282 12.11 -14.53 -6.66
CA TYR A 282 11.17 -15.39 -7.35
C TYR A 282 9.95 -14.58 -7.78
N THR A 283 9.37 -14.96 -8.91
CA THR A 283 8.31 -14.19 -9.56
C THR A 283 7.33 -15.12 -10.28
N ILE A 284 6.08 -14.68 -10.39
CA ILE A 284 5.11 -15.23 -11.32
C ILE A 284 4.84 -14.21 -12.42
N GLU A 285 5.05 -14.60 -13.67
CA GLU A 285 4.85 -13.74 -14.84
C GLU A 285 3.57 -14.16 -15.59
N ALA A 286 2.64 -13.23 -15.76
CA ALA A 286 1.42 -13.40 -16.56
C ALA A 286 1.58 -12.75 -17.94
N MET A 287 0.85 -13.25 -18.93
CA MET A 287 0.76 -12.62 -20.25
C MET A 287 -0.57 -11.88 -20.40
N MET A 288 -0.51 -10.58 -20.61
CA MET A 288 -1.68 -9.74 -20.83
C MET A 288 -2.28 -9.95 -22.24
N GLY A 289 -3.52 -9.54 -22.44
CA GLY A 289 -4.20 -9.67 -23.73
C GLY A 289 -3.55 -8.86 -24.88
N ASP A 290 -2.78 -7.81 -24.57
CA ASP A 290 -1.94 -7.08 -25.53
C ASP A 290 -0.54 -7.70 -25.72
N ARG A 291 -0.33 -8.92 -25.23
CA ARG A 291 0.93 -9.69 -25.31
C ARG A 291 2.11 -9.05 -24.56
N LYS A 292 1.84 -8.17 -23.60
CA LYS A 292 2.85 -7.69 -22.66
C LYS A 292 2.92 -8.60 -21.45
N ALA A 293 4.12 -8.88 -20.97
CA ALA A 293 4.32 -9.57 -19.70
C ALA A 293 3.96 -8.63 -18.54
N LEU A 294 3.38 -9.19 -17.49
CA LEU A 294 3.09 -8.53 -16.23
C LEU A 294 3.53 -9.44 -15.08
N GLN A 295 4.41 -8.93 -14.23
CA GLN A 295 4.70 -9.57 -12.95
C GLN A 295 3.45 -9.52 -12.07
N ALA A 296 2.96 -10.68 -11.65
CA ALA A 296 1.73 -10.84 -10.89
C ALA A 296 1.96 -11.12 -9.39
N GLY A 297 3.22 -11.31 -8.98
CA GLY A 297 3.59 -11.58 -7.59
C GLY A 297 5.07 -11.90 -7.45
N THR A 298 5.65 -11.58 -6.30
CA THR A 298 7.07 -11.81 -6.00
C THR A 298 7.28 -12.40 -4.62
N SER A 299 8.35 -13.18 -4.50
CA SER A 299 8.84 -13.68 -3.21
C SER A 299 10.36 -13.56 -3.20
N HIS A 300 10.90 -12.97 -2.14
CA HIS A 300 12.31 -12.59 -2.07
C HIS A 300 13.02 -13.36 -0.96
N ASN A 301 14.14 -13.99 -1.27
CA ASN A 301 15.11 -14.37 -0.24
C ASN A 301 16.07 -13.20 -0.06
N LEU A 302 15.92 -12.49 1.06
CA LEU A 302 16.73 -11.32 1.39
C LEU A 302 18.14 -11.68 1.90
N GLY A 303 18.39 -12.95 2.17
CA GLY A 303 19.61 -13.42 2.80
C GLY A 303 19.83 -12.72 4.15
N GLN A 304 21.06 -12.23 4.35
CA GLN A 304 21.43 -11.51 5.56
C GLN A 304 21.67 -10.00 5.32
N ASN A 305 21.23 -9.45 4.20
CA ASN A 305 21.52 -8.05 3.86
C ASN A 305 20.85 -7.09 4.85
N PHE A 306 19.54 -7.24 5.06
CA PHE A 306 18.81 -6.43 6.02
C PHE A 306 19.16 -6.75 7.47
N SER A 307 19.32 -8.03 7.84
CA SER A 307 19.69 -8.37 9.22
C SER A 307 21.07 -7.81 9.59
N ARG A 308 22.05 -7.79 8.67
CA ARG A 308 23.34 -7.12 8.90
C ARG A 308 23.21 -5.60 8.95
N ALA A 309 22.43 -4.99 8.07
CA ALA A 309 22.23 -3.53 8.06
C ALA A 309 21.57 -3.01 9.35
N PHE A 310 20.65 -3.78 9.93
CA PHE A 310 19.94 -3.42 11.17
C PHE A 310 20.59 -3.98 12.44
N GLY A 311 21.56 -4.89 12.31
CA GLY A 311 22.24 -5.52 13.44
C GLY A 311 21.41 -6.58 14.15
N THR A 312 20.46 -7.21 13.45
CA THR A 312 19.65 -8.31 14.00
C THR A 312 20.51 -9.55 14.20
N GLN A 313 20.60 -10.03 15.44
CA GLN A 313 21.37 -11.20 15.84
C GLN A 313 20.53 -12.12 16.72
N CYS A 314 20.81 -13.42 16.68
CA CYS A 314 20.15 -14.42 17.49
C CYS A 314 21.22 -15.31 18.13
N SER A 315 21.06 -15.64 19.41
CA SER A 315 21.92 -16.58 20.12
C SER A 315 21.81 -17.99 19.51
N ALA A 316 22.94 -18.62 19.21
CA ALA A 316 22.96 -19.98 18.65
C ALA A 316 22.37 -21.02 19.62
N VAL A 317 21.88 -22.13 19.07
CA VAL A 317 21.54 -23.33 19.85
C VAL A 317 22.85 -23.91 20.38
N ASN A 318 23.02 -23.97 21.70
CA ASN A 318 24.14 -24.67 22.34
C ASN A 318 24.05 -26.18 22.14
#